data_AF-A0A6I4XX07-F1
#
_entry.id   AF-A0A6I4XX07-F1
#
_cell.length_a   1.000
_cell.length_b   1.000
_cell.length_c   1.000
_cell.angle_alpha   90.00
_cell.angle_beta   90.00
_cell.angle_gamma   90.00
#
_symmetry.space_group_name_H-M   'P 1'
#
loop_
_entity.id
_entity.type
_entity.pdbx_description
1 polymer ?
#
loop_
_entity_poly.entity_id
_entity_poly.type
_entity_poly.pdbx_seq_one_letter_code
_entity_poly.pdbx_strand_id
1 'polypeptide(L)'
;ECTALGIKVGRFLDEISPEIVAYASAVDLPLIKIPSTQPLGGLLHEIVGYLRDSKTEQMSVAFDIQKRFSTLLMQDVDATRFIAEFAKILNAPIILLSPWQQVIAHSNYFYGNQKSAEFFIKQLSKDHFQQLA
;
A
#
# COMPACT_ATOMS: atom_id res chain seq x y z
N GLU A 1 13.59 -20.71 18.73
CA GLU A 1 14.42 -19.92 19.66
C GLU A 1 14.01 -18.45 19.54
N CYS A 2 14.04 -17.71 20.65
CA CYS A 2 13.71 -16.28 20.67
C CYS A 2 15.01 -15.48 20.54
N THR A 3 15.17 -14.69 19.48
CA THR A 3 16.40 -13.93 19.21
C THR A 3 16.43 -12.56 19.90
N ALA A 4 15.27 -12.01 20.28
CA ALA A 4 15.13 -10.75 21.02
C ALA A 4 13.69 -10.56 21.53
N LEU A 5 13.50 -9.70 22.52
CA LEU A 5 12.18 -9.32 23.05
C LEU A 5 11.98 -7.80 23.04
N GLY A 6 10.94 -7.34 22.33
CA GLY A 6 10.49 -5.94 22.36
C GLY A 6 9.46 -5.69 23.46
N ILE A 7 9.68 -4.71 24.33
CA ILE A 7 8.78 -4.37 25.45
C ILE A 7 8.26 -2.94 25.27
N LYS A 8 6.94 -2.81 25.12
CA LYS A 8 6.24 -1.52 25.03
C LYS A 8 5.95 -0.95 26.41
N VAL A 9 6.53 0.20 26.71
CA VAL A 9 6.28 0.94 27.95
C VAL A 9 5.18 2.00 27.77
N GLY A 10 4.58 2.44 28.87
CA GLY A 10 3.54 3.47 28.93
C GLY A 10 2.12 3.01 28.59
N ARG A 11 1.82 1.71 28.73
CA ARG A 11 0.45 1.16 28.65
C ARG A 11 0.08 0.31 29.87
N PHE A 12 0.92 -0.69 30.16
CA PHE A 12 0.76 -1.60 31.29
C PHE A 12 1.99 -1.64 32.21
N LEU A 13 3.13 -1.19 31.68
CA LEU A 13 4.42 -1.09 32.37
C LEU A 13 4.93 0.33 32.10
N ASP A 14 5.15 1.12 33.14
CA ASP A 14 5.72 2.46 32.97
C ASP A 14 7.21 2.38 32.60
N GLU A 15 7.94 1.47 33.24
CA GLU A 15 9.35 1.21 33.01
C GLU A 15 9.65 -0.29 33.06
N ILE A 16 10.80 -0.67 32.50
CA ILE A 16 11.30 -2.05 32.57
C ILE A 16 12.14 -2.15 33.85
N SER A 17 11.74 -3.02 34.78
CA SER A 17 12.45 -3.22 36.05
C SER A 17 13.92 -3.63 35.82
N PRO A 18 14.87 -3.12 36.62
CA PRO A 18 16.28 -3.52 36.56
C PRO A 18 16.50 -5.03 36.68
N GLU A 19 15.66 -5.74 37.43
CA GLU A 19 15.74 -7.20 37.59
C GLU A 19 15.50 -7.94 36.27
N ILE A 20 14.57 -7.44 35.43
CA ILE A 20 14.26 -8.01 34.12
C ILE A 20 15.44 -7.79 33.17
N VAL A 21 16.07 -6.61 33.21
CA VAL A 21 17.26 -6.31 32.40
C VAL A 21 18.42 -7.20 32.80
N ALA A 22 18.70 -7.33 34.10
CA ALA A 22 19.76 -8.19 34.62
C ALA A 22 19.57 -9.65 34.22
N TYR A 23 18.34 -10.17 34.31
CA TYR A 23 18.03 -11.53 33.88
C TYR A 23 18.23 -11.72 32.38
N ALA A 24 17.71 -10.81 31.56
CA ALA A 24 17.83 -10.90 30.10
C ALA A 24 19.30 -10.84 29.63
N SER A 25 20.12 -10.01 30.27
CA SER A 25 21.58 -9.99 30.04
C SER A 25 22.25 -11.30 30.46
N ALA A 26 21.81 -11.94 31.55
CA ALA A 26 22.38 -13.20 32.00
C ALA A 26 22.08 -14.39 31.07
N VAL A 27 21.00 -14.31 30.28
CA VAL A 27 20.59 -15.34 29.32
C VAL A 27 20.87 -14.96 27.86
N ASP A 28 21.67 -13.91 27.63
CA ASP A 28 21.99 -13.37 26.29
C ASP A 28 20.75 -13.10 25.41
N LEU A 29 19.65 -12.63 26.02
CA LEU A 29 18.43 -12.25 25.31
C LEU A 29 18.33 -10.72 25.17
N PRO A 30 18.53 -10.15 23.97
CA PRO A 30 18.40 -8.72 23.75
C PRO A 30 16.99 -8.20 24.09
N LEU A 31 16.93 -7.13 24.89
CA LEU A 31 15.70 -6.39 25.17
C LEU A 31 15.66 -5.08 24.39
N ILE A 32 14.53 -4.81 23.73
CA ILE A 32 14.30 -3.58 22.98
C ILE A 32 13.18 -2.80 23.68
N LYS A 33 13.49 -1.63 24.24
CA LYS A 33 12.48 -0.74 24.83
C LYS A 33 11.76 0.03 23.72
N ILE A 34 10.46 -0.18 23.59
CA ILE A 34 9.61 0.55 22.64
C ILE A 34 8.99 1.74 23.38
N PRO A 35 9.33 2.99 23.01
CA PRO A 35 8.87 4.19 23.73
C PRO A 35 7.37 4.40 23.57
N SER A 36 6.70 4.94 24.59
CA SER A 36 5.24 5.16 24.63
C SER A 36 4.71 5.99 23.46
N THR A 37 5.52 6.91 22.94
CA THR A 37 5.24 7.81 21.82
C THR A 37 4.98 7.13 20.47
N GLN A 38 5.41 5.88 20.28
CA GLN A 38 5.24 5.17 19.00
C GLN A 38 4.11 4.13 19.04
N PRO A 39 3.11 4.19 18.15
CA PRO A 39 2.08 3.15 18.05
C PRO A 39 2.71 1.79 17.71
N LEU A 40 2.41 0.74 18.49
CA LEU A 40 2.95 -0.60 18.27
C LEU A 40 2.59 -1.15 16.88
N GLY A 41 1.39 -0.81 16.38
CA GLY A 41 0.97 -1.19 15.03
C GLY A 41 1.85 -0.59 13.92
N GLY A 42 2.33 0.64 14.10
CA GLY A 42 3.24 1.28 13.13
C GLY A 42 4.63 0.65 13.15
N LEU A 43 5.17 0.39 14.34
CA LEU A 43 6.47 -0.26 14.51
C LEU A 43 6.47 -1.71 13.99
N LEU A 44 5.38 -2.47 14.22
CA LEU A 44 5.21 -3.80 13.64
C LEU A 44 5.14 -3.73 12.12
N HIS A 45 4.44 -2.75 11.55
CA HIS A 45 4.38 -2.55 10.11
C HIS A 45 5.76 -2.27 9.51
N GLU A 46 6.59 -1.44 10.15
CA GLU A 46 7.96 -1.17 9.72
C GLU A 46 8.87 -2.41 9.82
N ILE A 47 8.82 -3.14 10.94
CA ILE A 47 9.59 -4.39 11.11
C ILE A 47 9.17 -5.41 10.07
N VAL A 48 7.86 -5.58 9.85
CA VAL A 48 7.35 -6.48 8.84
C VAL A 48 7.76 -6.02 7.44
N GLY A 49 7.77 -4.72 7.15
CA GLY A 49 8.27 -4.17 5.89
C GLY A 49 9.76 -4.44 5.68
N TYR A 50 10.58 -4.20 6.70
CA TYR A 50 12.02 -4.48 6.68
C TYR A 50 12.33 -5.98 6.50
N LEU A 51 11.56 -6.86 7.14
CA LEU A 51 11.65 -8.30 6.93
C LEU A 51 11.11 -8.76 5.57
N ARG A 52 10.31 -7.91 4.90
CA ARG A 52 9.61 -8.20 3.63
C ARG A 52 10.40 -7.75 2.41
N ASP A 53 11.57 -7.12 2.55
CA ASP A 53 12.46 -6.75 1.45
C ASP A 53 13.06 -7.99 0.75
N SER A 54 12.28 -8.60 -0.14
CA SER A 54 12.70 -9.45 -1.27
C SER A 54 11.46 -9.87 -2.06
N LYS A 55 11.43 -9.60 -3.38
CA LYS A 55 10.65 -10.20 -4.50
C LYS A 55 9.18 -10.66 -4.30
N THR A 56 8.89 -11.32 -3.20
CA THR A 56 7.61 -11.80 -2.67
C THR A 56 6.56 -10.69 -2.52
N GLU A 57 6.94 -9.46 -2.16
CA GLU A 57 5.97 -8.35 -2.05
C GLU A 57 5.40 -7.92 -3.40
N GLN A 58 6.25 -7.71 -4.41
CA GLN A 58 5.80 -7.35 -5.75
C GLN A 58 4.83 -8.41 -6.31
N MET A 59 5.13 -9.69 -6.05
CA MET A 59 4.25 -10.79 -6.43
C MET A 59 2.94 -10.78 -5.64
N SER A 60 2.98 -10.57 -4.32
CA SER A 60 1.79 -10.50 -3.47
C SER A 60 0.88 -9.33 -3.84
N VAL A 61 1.45 -8.16 -4.12
CA VAL A 61 0.72 -6.98 -4.58
C VAL A 61 0.12 -7.22 -5.97
N ALA A 62 0.89 -7.79 -6.91
CA ALA A 62 0.38 -8.16 -8.22
C ALA A 62 -0.79 -9.15 -8.14
N PHE A 63 -0.69 -10.16 -7.27
CA PHE A 63 -1.77 -11.13 -7.04
C PHE A 63 -3.01 -10.52 -6.38
N ASP A 64 -2.84 -9.62 -5.41
CA ASP A 64 -3.97 -8.93 -4.79
C ASP A 64 -4.68 -8.00 -5.79
N ILE A 65 -3.92 -7.28 -6.63
CA ILE A 65 -4.46 -6.49 -7.74
C ILE A 65 -5.25 -7.38 -8.70
N GLN A 66 -4.68 -8.51 -9.15
CA GLN A 66 -5.34 -9.44 -10.07
C GLN A 66 -6.64 -10.00 -9.47
N LYS A 67 -6.63 -10.42 -8.20
CA LYS A 67 -7.81 -10.99 -7.54
C LYS A 67 -8.94 -9.97 -7.41
N ARG A 68 -8.61 -8.74 -7.01
CA ARG A 68 -9.58 -7.63 -6.91
C ARG A 68 -10.13 -7.26 -8.28
N PHE A 69 -9.26 -7.22 -9.30
CA PHE A 69 -9.64 -6.99 -10.70
C PHE A 69 -10.64 -8.04 -11.19
N SER A 70 -10.34 -9.34 -11.02
CA SER A 70 -11.24 -10.42 -11.43
C SER A 70 -12.59 -10.36 -10.70
N THR A 71 -12.60 -10.02 -9.42
CA THR A 71 -13.84 -9.90 -8.64
C THR A 71 -14.72 -8.75 -9.14
N LEU A 72 -14.13 -7.60 -9.47
CA LEU A 72 -14.86 -6.46 -10.01
C LEU A 72 -15.44 -6.73 -11.40
N LEU A 73 -14.71 -7.46 -12.26
CA LEU A 73 -15.23 -7.89 -13.57
C LEU A 73 -16.41 -8.86 -13.46
N MET A 74 -16.39 -9.76 -12.47
CA MET A 74 -17.44 -10.75 -12.25
C MET A 74 -18.74 -10.15 -11.69
N GLN A 75 -18.73 -8.90 -11.23
CA GLN A 75 -19.85 -8.25 -10.55
C GLN A 75 -20.73 -7.38 -11.49
N ASP A 76 -20.56 -7.46 -12.81
CA ASP A 76 -21.28 -6.63 -13.81
C ASP A 76 -21.25 -5.12 -13.47
N VAL A 77 -20.12 -4.66 -12.94
CA VAL A 77 -19.96 -3.26 -12.51
C VAL A 77 -19.74 -2.38 -13.74
N ASP A 78 -20.44 -1.23 -13.80
CA ASP A 78 -20.20 -0.27 -14.88
C ASP A 78 -18.74 0.22 -14.90
N ALA A 79 -18.26 0.61 -16.09
CA ALA A 79 -16.85 0.99 -16.31
C ALA A 79 -16.42 2.17 -15.42
N THR A 80 -17.34 3.04 -15.01
CA THR A 80 -17.04 4.22 -14.18
C THR A 80 -16.71 3.79 -12.76
N ARG A 81 -17.56 2.97 -12.16
CA ARG A 81 -17.36 2.44 -10.81
C ARG A 81 -16.17 1.50 -10.75
N PHE A 82 -15.94 0.72 -11.82
CA PHE A 82 -14.73 -0.08 -11.96
C PHE A 82 -13.46 0.78 -11.88
N ILE A 83 -13.35 1.83 -12.72
CA ILE A 83 -12.16 2.69 -12.75
C ILE A 83 -11.99 3.47 -11.44
N ALA A 84 -13.09 3.88 -10.79
CA ALA A 84 -13.03 4.56 -9.50
C ALA A 84 -12.46 3.65 -8.39
N GLU A 85 -12.90 2.40 -8.29
CA GLU A 85 -12.36 1.45 -7.30
C GLU A 85 -10.93 1.02 -7.62
N PHE A 86 -10.62 0.81 -8.90
CA PHE A 86 -9.27 0.45 -9.32
C PHE A 86 -8.24 1.54 -9.01
N ALA A 87 -8.61 2.81 -9.20
CA ALA A 87 -7.78 3.95 -8.84
C ALA A 87 -7.52 4.07 -7.33
N LYS A 88 -8.46 3.64 -6.48
CA LYS A 88 -8.24 3.56 -5.02
C LYS A 88 -7.26 2.44 -4.67
N ILE A 89 -7.37 1.28 -5.31
CA ILE A 89 -6.46 0.14 -5.09
C ILE A 89 -5.03 0.52 -5.45
N LEU A 90 -4.83 1.17 -6.60
CA LEU A 90 -3.51 1.60 -7.08
C LEU A 90 -3.03 2.93 -6.48
N ASN A 91 -3.91 3.66 -5.78
CA ASN A 91 -3.67 5.00 -5.27
C ASN A 91 -3.10 5.95 -6.35
N ALA A 92 -3.68 5.92 -7.55
CA ALA A 92 -3.18 6.64 -8.72
C ALA A 92 -4.33 7.15 -9.61
N PRO A 93 -4.13 8.26 -10.36
CA PRO A 93 -5.10 8.74 -11.34
C PRO A 93 -5.17 7.79 -12.55
N ILE A 94 -6.37 7.35 -12.91
CA ILE A 94 -6.60 6.42 -14.02
C ILE A 94 -7.62 7.01 -14.99
N ILE A 95 -7.35 6.88 -16.29
CA ILE A 95 -8.25 7.20 -17.40
C ILE A 95 -8.38 5.95 -18.26
N LEU A 96 -9.62 5.53 -18.54
CA LEU A 96 -9.93 4.47 -19.48
C LEU A 96 -10.28 5.10 -20.83
N LEU A 97 -9.60 4.65 -21.89
CA LEU A 97 -9.77 5.16 -23.25
C LEU A 97 -10.36 4.10 -24.16
N SER A 98 -11.15 4.56 -25.13
CA SER A 98 -11.48 3.76 -26.30
C SER A 98 -10.29 3.67 -27.25
N PRO A 99 -10.29 2.71 -28.20
CA PRO A 99 -9.29 2.65 -29.26
C PRO A 99 -9.18 3.94 -30.09
N TRP A 100 -10.23 4.77 -30.08
CA TRP A 100 -10.27 6.07 -30.77
C TRP A 100 -9.90 7.25 -29.86
N GLN A 101 -9.22 7.01 -28.74
CA GLN A 101 -8.76 8.01 -27.78
C GLN A 101 -9.90 8.81 -27.11
N GLN A 102 -11.11 8.25 -27.08
CA GLN A 102 -12.22 8.85 -26.35
C GLN A 102 -12.20 8.37 -24.90
N VAL A 103 -12.42 9.27 -23.96
CA VAL A 103 -12.54 8.91 -22.54
C VAL A 103 -13.82 8.11 -22.33
N ILE A 104 -13.67 6.85 -21.91
CA ILE A 104 -14.79 5.96 -21.54
C ILE A 104 -15.15 6.17 -20.07
N ALA A 105 -14.13 6.27 -19.21
CA ALA A 105 -14.28 6.48 -17.77
C ALA A 105 -13.00 7.08 -17.20
N HIS A 106 -13.08 7.72 -16.04
CA HIS A 106 -11.91 8.21 -15.32
C HIS A 106 -12.14 8.12 -13.82
N SER A 107 -11.03 8.07 -13.07
CA SER A 107 -11.05 8.05 -11.62
C SER A 107 -11.49 9.38 -11.02
N ASN A 108 -11.83 9.37 -9.72
CA ASN A 108 -12.29 10.57 -9.02
C ASN A 108 -11.23 11.67 -8.91
N TYR A 109 -9.96 11.37 -9.19
CA TYR A 109 -8.86 12.34 -9.24
C TYR A 109 -9.11 13.49 -10.22
N PHE A 110 -9.99 13.30 -11.22
CA PHE A 110 -10.29 14.32 -12.22
C PHE A 110 -11.58 15.11 -11.91
N TYR A 111 -12.33 14.77 -10.86
CA TYR A 111 -13.47 15.58 -10.40
C TYR A 111 -13.00 16.77 -9.57
N GLY A 112 -13.43 17.98 -9.94
CA GLY A 112 -13.09 19.21 -9.20
C GLY A 112 -11.65 19.69 -9.38
N ASN A 113 -10.86 19.03 -10.23
CA ASN A 113 -9.48 19.41 -10.52
C ASN A 113 -9.42 20.45 -11.66
N GLN A 114 -8.38 21.27 -11.68
CA GLN A 114 -8.26 22.38 -12.65
C GLN A 114 -8.09 21.90 -14.11
N LYS A 115 -7.74 20.62 -14.30
CA LYS A 115 -7.53 19.97 -15.60
C LYS A 115 -8.36 18.68 -15.67
N SER A 116 -9.21 18.57 -16.68
CA SER A 116 -10.06 17.38 -16.91
C SER A 116 -9.27 16.21 -17.49
N ALA A 117 -9.86 15.01 -17.49
CA ALA A 117 -9.25 13.85 -18.14
C ALA A 117 -8.92 14.13 -19.63
N GLU A 118 -9.83 14.79 -20.36
CA GLU A 118 -9.65 15.14 -21.78
C GLU A 118 -8.47 16.10 -22.00
N PHE A 119 -8.15 16.96 -21.02
CA PHE A 119 -6.98 17.82 -21.10
C PHE A 119 -5.70 16.99 -21.22
N PHE A 120 -5.55 15.94 -20.41
CA PHE A 120 -4.37 15.09 -20.43
C PHE A 120 -4.28 14.27 -21.71
N ILE A 121 -5.42 13.77 -22.23
CA ILE A 121 -5.43 13.01 -23.48
C ILE A 121 -5.00 13.87 -24.68
N LYS A 122 -5.41 15.13 -24.73
CA LYS A 122 -4.96 16.06 -25.78
C LYS A 122 -3.45 16.34 -25.77
N GLN A 123 -2.77 16.11 -24.64
CA GLN A 123 -1.32 16.25 -24.53
C GLN A 123 -0.55 15.02 -25.00
N LEU A 124 -1.21 13.86 -25.11
CA LEU A 124 -0.58 12.65 -25.63
C LEU A 124 -0.54 12.73 -27.17
N SER A 125 0.65 12.81 -27.74
CA SER A 125 0.84 12.86 -29.20
C SER A 125 0.29 11.59 -29.88
N LYS A 126 -0.14 11.72 -31.15
CA LYS A 126 -0.63 10.58 -31.95
C LYS A 126 0.40 9.45 -32.08
N ASP A 127 1.69 9.76 -32.00
CA ASP A 127 2.78 8.80 -32.18
C ASP A 127 2.94 7.83 -30.99
N HIS A 128 2.54 8.22 -29.78
CA HIS A 128 2.72 7.38 -28.58
C HIS A 128 1.81 6.14 -28.55
N PHE A 129 0.67 6.16 -29.25
CA PHE A 129 -0.30 5.07 -29.19
C PHE A 129 -0.12 4.01 -30.28
N GLN A 130 0.62 4.33 -31.35
CA GLN A 130 0.91 3.37 -32.43
C GLN A 130 1.84 2.22 -32.00
N GLN A 131 2.49 2.33 -30.83
CA GLN A 131 3.41 1.30 -30.32
C GLN A 131 2.73 0.25 -29.40
N LEU A 132 1.43 0.39 -29.14
CA LEU A 132 0.68 -0.48 -28.20
C LEU A 132 -0.28 -1.47 -28.90
N ALA A 133 -0.29 -1.48 -30.23
CA ALA A 133 -1.04 -2.43 -31.06
C ALA A 133 -0.06 -3.42 -31.73
#